data_AF-A0A973IDE3-F1
#
_entry.id   AF-A0A973IDE3-F1
#
_cell.length_a   1.000
_cell.length_b   1.000
_cell.length_c   1.000
_cell.angle_alpha   90.00
_cell.angle_beta   90.00
_cell.angle_gamma   90.00
#
_symmetry.space_group_name_H-M   'P 1'
#
loop_
_entity.id
_entity.type
_entity.pdbx_description
1 polymer ?
#
loop_
_entity_poly.entity_id
_entity_poly.type
_entity_poly.pdbx_seq_one_letter_code
_entity_poly.pdbx_strand_id
1 'polypeptide(L)' 'FTGSATGAMASYLWAHGLIDNPQFVAGQGDGMGRMGRAQVQVQGPQDAITGVAVAGDGFVLMSGTVHL' A
#
# COMPACT_ATOMS: atom_id res chain seq x y z
N PHE A 1 4.17 -4.50 -4.94
CA PHE A 1 4.39 -3.78 -3.67
C PHE A 1 4.17 -4.73 -2.50
N THR A 2 4.67 -4.39 -1.32
CA THR A 2 4.44 -5.16 -0.07
C THR A 2 3.34 -4.49 0.73
N GLY A 3 2.10 -4.97 0.61
CA GLY A 3 0.90 -4.26 1.11
C GLY A 3 0.94 -3.91 2.60
N SER A 4 1.37 -4.84 3.46
CA SER A 4 1.50 -4.60 4.90
C SER A 4 2.52 -3.50 5.24
N ALA A 5 3.68 -3.52 4.58
CA ALA A 5 4.72 -2.50 4.76
C ALA A 5 4.25 -1.13 4.23
N THR A 6 3.53 -1.11 3.11
CA THR A 6 2.91 0.12 2.58
C THR A 6 1.92 0.72 3.59
N GLY A 7 1.11 -0.11 4.26
CA GLY A 7 0.21 0.34 5.32
C GLY A 7 0.97 0.94 6.51
N ALA A 8 1.99 0.25 7.02
CA ALA A 8 2.82 0.74 8.12
C ALA A 8 3.54 2.06 7.77
N MET A 9 4.09 2.16 6.56
CA MET A 9 4.72 3.38 6.05
C MET A 9 3.72 4.55 6.03
N ALA A 10 2.48 4.31 5.59
CA ALA A 10 1.44 5.34 5.54
C ALA A 10 1.11 5.89 6.93
N SER A 11 0.90 4.99 7.91
CA SER A 11 0.66 5.41 9.29
C SER A 11 1.84 6.21 9.85
N TYR A 12 3.07 5.79 9.56
CA TYR A 12 4.27 6.48 10.02
C TYR A 12 4.38 7.90 9.44
N LEU A 13 4.23 8.04 8.12
CA LEU A 13 4.30 9.33 7.44
C LEU A 13 3.23 10.29 7.95
N TRP A 14 2.00 9.80 8.14
CA TRP A 14 0.89 10.61 8.62
C TRP A 14 1.06 11.03 10.08
N ALA A 15 1.37 10.09 10.98
CA ALA A 15 1.54 10.36 12.41
C ALA A 15 2.66 11.37 12.70
N HIS A 16 3.67 11.45 11.83
CA HIS A 16 4.81 12.37 11.99
C HIS A 16 4.67 13.67 11.16
N GLY A 17 3.53 13.91 10.50
CA GLY A 17 3.33 15.10 9.68
C GLY A 17 4.31 15.22 8.51
N LEU A 18 4.83 14.09 8.01
CA LEU A 18 5.76 14.06 6.86
C LEU A 18 5.03 14.15 5.52
N ILE A 19 3.70 14.00 5.55
CA ILE A 19 2.80 14.21 4.42
C ILE A 19 1.63 15.07 4.89
N ASP A 20 1.21 16.02 4.04
CA ASP A 20 0.08 16.91 4.34
C ASP A 20 -1.27 16.30 3.95
N ASN A 21 -1.25 15.23 3.15
CA ASN A 21 -2.44 14.53 2.68
C ASN A 21 -2.38 13.06 3.08
N PRO A 22 -3.42 12.51 3.75
CA PRO A 22 -3.47 11.10 4.12
C PRO A 22 -3.74 10.16 2.93
N GLN A 23 -3.92 10.70 1.72
CA GLN A 23 -4.08 9.95 0.47
C GLN A 23 -2.89 10.12 -0.45
N PHE A 24 -2.35 9.01 -0.95
CA PHE A 24 -1.26 9.03 -1.92
C PHE A 24 -1.13 7.70 -2.67
N VAL A 25 -0.30 7.70 -3.73
CA VAL A 25 0.07 6.49 -4.47
C VAL A 25 1.48 6.08 -4.08
N ALA A 26 1.64 4.87 -3.56
CA ALA A 26 2.94 4.29 -3.23
C ALA A 26 3.45 3.40 -4.38
N GLY A 27 4.69 3.62 -4.82
CA GLY A 27 5.39 2.78 -5.80
C GLY A 27 6.42 1.85 -5.13
N GLN A 28 6.57 0.63 -5.65
CA GLN A 28 7.62 -0.30 -5.21
C GLN A 28 7.99 -1.30 -6.31
N GLY A 29 9.28 -1.54 -6.50
CA GLY A 29 9.80 -2.65 -7.31
C GLY A 29 10.38 -2.26 -8.67
N ASP A 30 10.48 -0.96 -8.97
CA ASP A 30 10.97 -0.43 -10.25
C ASP A 30 12.38 -0.92 -10.57
N GLY A 31 13.29 -0.89 -9.59
CA GLY A 31 14.67 -1.41 -9.75
C GLY A 31 14.77 -2.92 -9.97
N MET A 32 13.68 -3.67 -9.75
CA MET A 32 13.58 -5.10 -10.02
C MET A 32 12.77 -5.40 -11.30
N GLY A 33 12.37 -4.37 -12.07
CA GLY A 33 11.48 -4.53 -13.23
C GLY A 33 10.07 -5.01 -12.86
N ARG A 34 9.65 -4.83 -11.60
CA ARG A 34 8.35 -5.28 -11.08
C ARG A 34 7.61 -4.10 -10.46
N MET A 35 7.30 -3.11 -11.30
CA MET A 35 6.63 -1.87 -10.90
C MET A 35 5.25 -2.18 -10.29
N GLY A 36 5.16 -2.11 -8.96
CA GLY A 36 3.91 -2.21 -8.23
C GLY A 36 3.45 -0.84 -7.76
N ARG A 37 2.15 -0.56 -7.90
CA ARG A 37 1.52 0.67 -7.41
C ARG A 37 0.40 0.31 -6.43
N ALA A 38 0.34 1.05 -5.33
CA ALA A 38 -0.73 0.94 -4.34
C ALA A 38 -1.38 2.30 -4.11
N GLN A 39 -2.70 2.33 -4.07
CA GLN A 39 -3.50 3.47 -3.61
C GLN A 39 -3.65 3.35 -2.10
N VAL A 40 -3.31 4.42 -1.38
CA VAL A 40 -3.24 4.42 0.08
C VAL A 40 -4.12 5.54 0.64
N GLN A 41 -4.88 5.22 1.70
CA GLN A 41 -5.64 6.19 2.49
C GLN A 41 -5.45 5.86 3.98
N VAL A 42 -4.89 6.78 4.75
CA VAL A 42 -4.89 6.71 6.22
C VAL A 42 -6.22 7.22 6.77
N GLN A 43 -6.82 6.52 7.72
CA GLN A 43 -8.10 6.84 8.32
C GLN A 43 -7.91 7.39 9.73
N GLY A 44 -8.56 8.51 10.04
CA GLY A 44 -8.44 9.20 11.32
C GLY A 44 -7.37 10.31 11.35
N PRO A 45 -7.36 11.15 12.39
CA PRO A 45 -6.36 12.21 12.57
C PRO A 45 -4.97 11.64 12.89
N GLN A 46 -3.94 12.48 12.80
CA GLN A 46 -2.52 12.08 12.98
C GLN A 46 -2.24 11.45 14.35
N ASP A 47 -2.95 11.90 15.39
CA ASP A 47 -2.83 11.45 16.77
C ASP A 47 -3.79 10.31 17.15
N ALA A 48 -4.71 9.92 16.25
CA ALA A 48 -5.67 8.84 16.48
C ALA A 48 -6.02 8.08 15.19
N ILE A 49 -5.00 7.48 14.57
CA ILE A 49 -5.16 6.62 13.39
C ILE A 49 -6.03 5.41 13.74
N THR A 50 -7.09 5.19 12.97
CA THR A 50 -8.03 4.06 13.15
C THR A 50 -7.82 2.95 12.12
N GLY A 51 -7.13 3.23 11.01
CA GLY A 51 -6.85 2.25 9.98
C GLY A 51 -6.08 2.81 8.78
N VAL A 52 -5.67 1.91 7.89
CA VAL A 52 -5.11 2.27 6.58
C VAL A 52 -5.73 1.38 5.52
N ALA A 53 -6.38 1.99 4.53
CA ALA A 53 -6.84 1.29 3.35
C ALA A 53 -5.70 1.25 2.32
N VAL A 54 -5.38 0.05 1.84
CA VAL A 54 -4.38 -0.20 0.79
C VAL A 54 -5.06 -0.97 -0.33
N ALA A 55 -5.08 -0.39 -1.53
CA ALA A 55 -5.67 -0.99 -2.72
C ALA A 55 -4.65 -1.06 -3.85
N GLY A 56 -4.80 -2.03 -4.74
CA GLY A 56 -3.98 -2.18 -5.94
C GLY A 56 -4.61 -3.18 -6.88
N ASP A 57 -4.25 -3.09 -8.15
CA ASP A 57 -4.81 -3.96 -9.19
C ASP A 57 -4.25 -5.39 -9.07
N GLY A 58 -5.13 -6.36 -9.25
CA GLY A 58 -4.77 -7.77 -9.42
C GLY A 58 -4.86 -8.19 -10.89
N PHE A 59 -3.99 -9.10 -11.31
CA PHE A 59 -4.05 -9.70 -12.65
C PHE A 59 -3.86 -11.21 -12.56
N VAL A 60 -4.69 -11.97 -13.27
CA VAL A 60 -4.56 -13.42 -13.39
C VAL A 60 -3.47 -13.70 -14.43
N LEU A 61 -2.25 -13.96 -13.97
CA LEU A 61 -1.14 -14.35 -14.85
C LEU A 61 -1.28 -15.80 -15.34
N MET A 62 -1.75 -16.68 -14.47
CA MET A 62 -1.89 -18.11 -14.74
C MET A 62 -3.07 -18.68 -13.98
N SER A 63 -3.73 -19.66 -14.58
CA SER A 63 -4.79 -20.47 -13.99
C SER A 63 -4.59 -21.93 -14.42
N GLY A 64 -4.92 -22.88 -13.55
CA GLY A 64 -4.73 -24.31 -13.79
C GLY A 64 -5.21 -25.18 -12.62
N THR A 65 -4.97 -26.49 -12.73
CA THR A 65 -5.34 -27.48 -11.70
C THR A 65 -4.08 -28.11 -11.10
N VAL A 66 -4.07 -28.27 -9.77
CA VAL A 66 -2.99 -28.97 -9.04
C VAL A 66 -3.49 -30.36 -8.65
N HIS A 67 -2.71 -31.40 -8.96
CA HIS A 67 -2.94 -32.76 -8.49
C HIS A 67 -2.13 -32.98 -7.21
N LEU A 68 -2.79 -33.43 -6.14
CA LEU A 68 -2.21 -33.73 -4.82
C LEU A 68 -1.80 -35.20 -4.73
#